data_AF-A0AB36F3I9-F1
#
_entry.id   AF-A0AB36F3I9-F1
#
_cell.length_a   1.000
_cell.length_b   1.000
_cell.length_c   1.000
_cell.angle_alpha   90.00
_cell.angle_beta   90.00
_cell.angle_gamma   90.00
#
_symmetry.space_group_name_H-M   'P 1'
#
loop_
_entity.id
_entity.type
_entity.pdbx_description
1 polymer ?
#
loop_
_entity_poly.entity_id
_entity_poly.type
_entity_poly.pdbx_seq_one_letter_code
_entity_poly.pdbx_strand_id
1 'polypeptide(L)' 'MSYTAPLRDMRFVLHELFDAAGHCERLGNGLDRELIDGVLEEGARFYLRRVLPRASGHREALLGGADCLMALPEAHFAF' A
#
# COMPACT_ATOMS: atom_id res chain seq x y z
N MET A 1 1.04 15.17 0.59
CA MET A 1 2.03 14.09 0.85
C MET A 1 2.45 13.53 -0.49
N SER A 2 3.76 13.46 -0.79
CA SER A 2 4.25 12.89 -2.05
C SER A 2 4.96 11.59 -1.73
N TYR A 3 4.52 10.49 -2.32
CA TYR A 3 5.16 9.19 -2.26
C TYR A 3 5.30 8.66 -3.69
N THR A 4 6.44 8.05 -3.98
CA THR A 4 6.70 7.36 -5.25
C THR A 4 7.31 6.01 -4.91
N ALA A 5 6.74 4.94 -5.46
CA ALA A 5 7.27 3.61 -5.22
C ALA A 5 8.69 3.50 -5.82
N PRO A 6 9.68 2.97 -5.08
CA PRO A 6 11.07 2.86 -5.55
C PRO A 6 11.23 1.65 -6.48
N LEU A 7 10.53 1.65 -7.62
CA LEU A 7 10.47 0.53 -8.55
C LEU A 7 11.84 0.11 -9.07
N ARG A 8 12.76 1.06 -9.27
CA ARG A 8 14.13 0.78 -9.71
C ARG A 8 14.86 -0.10 -8.69
N ASP A 9 14.83 0.28 -7.43
CA ASP A 9 15.54 -0.43 -6.37
C ASP A 9 14.88 -1.79 -6.08
N MET A 10 13.55 -1.88 -6.16
CA MET A 10 12.84 -3.17 -6.09
C MET A 10 13.27 -4.12 -7.22
N ARG A 11 13.40 -3.61 -8.46
CA ARG A 11 13.89 -4.39 -9.61
C ARG A 11 15.32 -4.83 -9.45
N PHE A 12 16.20 -3.96 -8.94
CA PHE A 12 17.58 -4.32 -8.63
C PHE A 12 17.61 -5.51 -7.67
N VAL A 13 16.85 -5.44 -6.57
CA VAL A 13 16.79 -6.52 -5.58
C VAL A 13 16.29 -7.83 -6.21
N LEU A 14 15.20 -7.76 -6.97
CA LEU A 14 14.58 -8.97 -7.53
C LEU A 14 15.39 -9.59 -8.67
N HIS A 15 15.89 -8.78 -9.60
CA HIS A 15 16.51 -9.28 -10.84
C HIS A 15 18.02 -9.36 -10.77
N GLU A 16 18.69 -8.41 -10.11
CA GLU A 16 20.15 -8.33 -10.10
C GLU A 16 20.77 -8.99 -8.86
N LEU A 17 20.15 -8.79 -7.69
CA LEU A 17 20.67 -9.37 -6.44
C LEU A 17 20.25 -10.83 -6.24
N PHE A 18 18.98 -11.17 -6.53
CA PHE A 18 18.42 -12.47 -6.20
C PHE A 18 18.12 -13.40 -7.37
N ASP A 19 18.19 -12.92 -8.62
CA ASP A 19 17.77 -13.68 -9.81
C ASP A 19 16.41 -14.37 -9.60
N ALA A 20 15.39 -13.59 -9.24
CA ALA A 20 14.07 -14.09 -8.89
C ALA A 20 13.42 -14.87 -10.04
N ALA A 21 13.62 -14.44 -11.29
CA ALA A 21 13.10 -15.14 -12.47
C ALA A 21 13.71 -16.54 -12.60
N GLY A 22 15.04 -16.67 -12.50
CA GLY A 22 15.71 -17.98 -12.52
C GLY A 22 15.30 -18.85 -11.33
N HIS A 23 15.04 -18.26 -10.15
CA HIS A 23 14.47 -19.00 -9.01
C HIS A 23 13.07 -19.54 -9.30
N CYS A 24 12.18 -18.72 -9.84
CA CYS A 24 10.81 -19.11 -10.17
C CYS A 24 10.74 -20.17 -11.28
N GLU A 25 11.64 -20.10 -12.27
CA GLU A 25 11.77 -21.13 -13.30
C GLU A 25 12.08 -22.50 -12.67
N ARG A 26 13.01 -22.57 -11.72
CA ARG A 26 13.33 -23.82 -11.00
C ARG A 26 12.16 -24.38 -10.20
N LEU A 27 11.26 -23.51 -9.73
CA LEU A 27 10.04 -23.91 -9.04
C LEU A 27 8.92 -24.37 -10.00
N GLY A 28 9.05 -24.10 -11.30
CA GLY A 28 8.04 -24.45 -12.30
C GLY A 28 6.69 -23.74 -12.09
N ASN A 29 6.70 -22.55 -11.49
CA ASN A 29 5.48 -21.84 -11.10
C ASN A 29 4.98 -20.82 -12.13
N GLY A 30 5.69 -20.65 -13.25
CA GLY A 30 5.31 -19.75 -14.35
C GLY A 30 5.47 -18.25 -14.06
N LEU A 31 6.15 -17.87 -12.98
CA LEU A 31 6.47 -16.47 -12.70
C LEU A 31 7.73 -16.07 -13.45
N ASP A 32 7.56 -15.42 -14.61
CA ASP A 32 8.65 -14.85 -15.38
C ASP A 32 8.93 -13.38 -15.01
N ARG A 33 10.01 -12.84 -15.59
CA ARG A 33 10.45 -11.46 -15.34
C ARG A 33 9.38 -10.43 -15.72
N GLU A 34 8.70 -10.63 -16.84
CA GLU A 34 7.70 -9.71 -17.34
C GLU A 34 6.51 -9.62 -16.39
N LEU A 35 6.01 -10.77 -15.93
CA LEU A 35 4.93 -10.83 -14.96
C LEU A 35 5.33 -10.20 -13.62
N ILE A 36 6.54 -10.46 -13.13
CA ILE A 36 7.06 -9.83 -11.90
C ILE A 36 7.08 -8.29 -12.05
N ASP A 37 7.61 -7.79 -13.17
CA ASP A 37 7.68 -6.34 -13.41
C ASP A 37 6.30 -5.72 -13.56
N GLY A 38 5.37 -6.38 -14.26
CA GLY A 38 3.99 -5.93 -14.39
C GLY A 38 3.26 -5.83 -13.05
N VAL A 39 3.46 -6.81 -12.16
CA VAL A 39 2.92 -6.77 -10.79
C VAL A 39 3.48 -5.60 -10.00
N LEU A 40 4.79 -5.33 -10.09
CA LEU A 40 5.40 -4.18 -9.41
C LEU A 40 4.81 -2.84 -9.90
N GLU A 41 4.66 -2.67 -11.21
CA GLU A 41 4.13 -1.43 -11.80
C GLU A 41 2.67 -1.19 -11.43
N GLU A 42 1.82 -2.19 -11.62
CA GLU A 42 0.39 -2.06 -11.31
C GLU A 42 0.14 -2.02 -9.79
N GLY A 43 0.95 -2.71 -8.99
CA GLY A 43 0.95 -2.57 -7.54
C GLY A 43 1.27 -1.15 -7.08
N ALA A 44 2.29 -0.52 -7.67
CA ALA A 44 2.62 0.88 -7.40
C ALA A 44 1.48 1.82 -7.83
N ARG A 45 0.92 1.63 -9.02
CA ARG A 45 -0.21 2.43 -9.53
C ARG A 45 -1.44 2.29 -8.62
N PHE A 46 -1.76 1.07 -8.20
CA PHE A 46 -2.86 0.78 -7.29
C PHE A 46 -2.67 1.49 -5.95
N TYR A 47 -1.49 1.34 -5.33
CA TYR A 47 -1.20 1.98 -4.05
C TYR A 47 -1.35 3.49 -4.15
N LEU A 48 -0.76 4.12 -5.18
CA LEU A 48 -0.83 5.56 -5.39
C LEU A 48 -2.26 6.06 -5.63
N ARG A 49 -3.08 5.31 -6.37
CA ARG A 49 -4.45 5.75 -6.73
C ARG A 49 -5.50 5.42 -5.67
N ARG A 50 -5.37 4.30 -4.96
CA ARG A 50 -6.43 3.76 -4.09
C ARG A 50 -6.10 3.82 -2.60
N VAL A 51 -4.82 3.71 -2.25
CA VAL A 51 -4.41 3.56 -0.85
C VAL A 51 -3.84 4.87 -0.32
N LEU A 52 -2.85 5.46 -1.00
CA LEU A 52 -2.17 6.68 -0.56
C LEU A 52 -3.11 7.85 -0.24
N PRO A 53 -4.19 8.13 -1.02
CA PRO A 53 -5.10 9.23 -0.70
C PRO A 53 -5.77 9.12 0.67
N ARG A 54 -5.90 7.90 1.22
CA ARG A 54 -6.48 7.67 2.56
C ARG A 54 -5.66 8.34 3.66
N ALA A 55 -4.37 8.56 3.47
CA ALA A 55 -3.53 9.25 4.45
C ALA A 55 -4.05 10.67 4.76
N SER A 56 -4.54 11.38 3.73
CA SER A 56 -5.16 12.70 3.92
C SER A 56 -6.46 12.59 4.71
N GLY A 57 -7.33 11.63 4.37
CA GLY A 57 -8.57 11.41 5.11
C GLY A 57 -8.35 11.02 6.58
N HIS A 58 -7.34 10.17 6.86
CA HIS A 58 -6.94 9.85 8.23
C HIS A 58 -6.44 11.07 8.99
N ARG A 59 -5.64 11.93 8.34
CA ARG A 59 -5.19 13.19 8.92
C ARG A 59 -6.37 14.11 9.25
N GLU A 60 -7.31 14.27 8.33
CA GLU A 60 -8.51 15.10 8.53
C GLU A 60 -9.37 14.58 9.67
N ALA A 61 -9.58 13.26 9.74
CA ALA A 61 -10.31 12.63 10.84
C ALA A 61 -9.64 12.88 12.21
N LEU A 62 -8.32 12.80 12.30
CA LEU A 62 -7.58 13.12 13.52
C LEU A 62 -7.71 14.60 13.92
N LEU A 63 -7.68 15.51 12.93
CA LEU A 63 -7.82 16.95 13.17
C LEU A 63 -9.26 17.36 13.52
N GLY A 64 -10.26 16.56 13.15
CA GLY A 64 -11.67 16.80 13.47
C GLY A 64 -12.04 16.65 14.95
N GLY A 65 -11.14 16.09 15.77
CA GLY A 65 -11.37 15.95 17.22
C GLY A 65 -12.46 14.95 17.60
N ALA A 66 -12.75 14.86 18.90
CA ALA A 66 -13.73 13.92 19.46
C ALA A 66 -15.07 14.58 19.83
N ASP A 67 -15.23 15.88 19.57
CA ASP A 67 -16.39 16.66 20.03
C ASP A 67 -17.72 16.06 19.57
N CYS A 68 -17.77 15.52 18.34
CA CYS A 68 -18.97 14.86 17.81
C CYS A 68 -19.33 13.56 18.54
N LEU A 69 -18.36 12.87 19.14
CA LEU A 69 -18.58 11.69 19.99
C LEU A 69 -18.99 12.10 21.41
N MET A 70 -18.40 13.18 21.92
CA MET A 70 -18.66 13.71 23.27
C MET A 70 -19.92 14.59 23.34
N ALA A 71 -20.58 14.83 22.21
CA ALA A 71 -21.81 15.63 22.15
C ALA A 71 -23.04 14.92 22.75
N LEU A 72 -22.98 13.60 22.99
CA LEU A 72 -24.05 12.89 23.67
C LEU A 72 -24.07 13.23 25.17
N PRO A 73 -25.21 13.69 25.72
CA PRO A 73 -25.37 13.87 27.15
C PRO A 73 -25.21 12.55 27.91
N GLU A 74 -24.59 12.60 29.09
CA GLU A 74 -24.34 11.44 29.95
C GLU A 74 -25.62 10.62 30.23
N ALA A 75 -26.76 11.30 30.38
CA ALA A 75 -28.07 10.68 30.62
C ALA A 75 -28.51 9.70 29.52
N HIS A 76 -27.95 9.77 28.31
CA HIS A 76 -28.27 8.84 27.22
C HIS A 76 -27.41 7.56 27.23
N PHE A 77 -26.43 7.46 28.13
CA PHE A 77 -25.60 6.27 28.31
C PHE A 77 -26.01 5.41 29.51
N ALA A 78 -27.01 5.84 30.30
CA ALA A 78 -27.54 5.06 31.40
C ALA A 78 -28.52 3.99 30.88
N PHE A 79 -28.26 2.72 31.23
CA PHE A 79 -29.15 1.57 30.97
C PHE A 79 -30.33 1.53 31.95
#